data_AF-A0A3M7PXC0-F1
#
_entry.id   AF-A0A3M7PXC0-F1
#
_cell.length_a   1.000
_cell.length_b   1.000
_cell.length_c   1.000
_cell.angle_alpha   90.00
_cell.angle_beta   90.00
_cell.angle_gamma   90.00
#
_symmetry.space_group_name_H-M   'P 1'
#
loop_
_entity.id
_entity.type
_entity.pdbx_description
1 polymer ?
#
loop_
_entity_poly.entity_id
_entity_poly.type
_entity_poly.pdbx_seq_one_letter_code
_entity_poly.pdbx_strand_id
1 'polypeptide(L)'
;MEDFIIKLPCGLTSQYKEIFNNQEKLTCPFCKNHIISREECLTKNELLIKEKNFELKKKNFIEFIEGYRMTNNDPKGCIGKTYENLKNQIFQRREKVKLIIENRMDDYYENLLERIEKEKKQKLNDFNDDLEQTLSLEQDLNNLIINNVTDLNSKIEIIDNYCDRIDKEIQILNSENKLNSNDWIFNEGDDNIEIENLFGNLECKGTTDQNIEKEKKYDFILTIDKFSCFKNFENSEIKSNIFNLKNLEWEISVKMNENTLNEKTLGFYLACNVSLSTVLMVYQPMSMRNLDYYIFPKEQKISRVK
;
A
#
# COMPACT_ATOMS: atom_id res chain seq x y z
N MET A 1 37.92 -20.92 9.70
CA MET A 1 38.85 -21.10 10.85
C MET A 1 39.19 -22.58 11.10
N GLU A 2 38.86 -23.50 10.19
CA GLU A 2 38.65 -24.89 10.59
C GLU A 2 39.91 -25.77 10.55
N ASP A 3 40.98 -25.31 9.89
CA ASP A 3 42.12 -26.18 9.53
C ASP A 3 43.45 -25.83 10.21
N PHE A 4 43.47 -25.05 11.29
CA PHE A 4 44.72 -24.80 12.02
C PHE A 4 44.96 -25.81 13.15
N ILE A 5 46.23 -26.11 13.37
CA ILE A 5 46.70 -27.12 14.31
C ILE A 5 46.78 -26.52 15.72
N ILE A 6 46.19 -27.19 16.70
CA ILE A 6 46.24 -26.83 18.13
C ILE A 6 46.97 -27.89 18.95
N LYS A 7 47.57 -27.48 20.07
CA LYS A 7 48.26 -28.37 21.01
C LYS A 7 47.30 -28.91 22.07
N LEU A 8 47.24 -30.22 22.21
CA LEU A 8 46.48 -30.93 23.23
C LEU A 8 47.14 -30.80 24.62
N PRO A 9 46.40 -31.06 25.72
CA PRO A 9 46.96 -31.13 27.07
C PRO A 9 48.13 -32.11 27.18
N CYS A 10 48.05 -33.25 26.49
CA CYS A 10 49.11 -34.26 26.41
C CYS A 10 50.34 -33.90 25.55
N GLY A 11 50.38 -32.70 24.95
CA GLY A 11 51.52 -32.22 24.15
C GLY A 11 51.49 -32.63 22.68
N LEU A 12 50.57 -33.52 22.27
CA LEU A 12 50.30 -33.84 20.86
C LEU A 12 49.51 -32.72 20.18
N THR A 13 49.37 -32.78 18.87
CA THR A 13 48.68 -31.76 18.06
C THR A 13 47.47 -32.33 17.33
N SER A 14 46.40 -31.56 17.18
CA SER A 14 45.16 -31.94 16.49
C SER A 14 44.58 -30.75 15.72
N GLN A 15 43.66 -30.98 14.79
CA GLN A 15 42.98 -29.90 14.07
C GLN A 15 41.94 -29.23 14.97
N TYR A 16 41.84 -27.89 14.91
CA TYR A 16 40.90 -27.12 15.73
C TYR A 16 39.45 -27.63 15.62
N LYS A 17 38.97 -27.94 14.40
CA LYS A 17 37.61 -28.45 14.17
C LYS A 17 37.31 -29.79 14.85
N GLU A 18 38.31 -30.65 15.02
CA GLU A 18 38.16 -31.98 15.66
C GLU A 18 37.87 -31.87 17.15
N ILE A 19 38.26 -30.76 17.78
CA ILE A 19 38.02 -30.52 19.22
C ILE A 19 36.81 -29.62 19.41
N PHE A 20 36.66 -28.59 18.56
CA PHE A 20 35.63 -27.58 18.76
C PHE A 20 34.20 -28.07 18.47
N ASN A 21 34.06 -29.07 17.58
CA ASN A 21 32.76 -29.63 17.21
C ASN A 21 32.29 -30.79 18.12
N ASN A 22 33.12 -31.21 19.09
CA ASN A 22 32.81 -32.32 19.99
C ASN A 22 32.21 -31.85 21.33
N GLN A 23 31.66 -32.80 22.09
CA GLN A 23 31.10 -32.58 23.45
C GLN A 23 32.16 -31.99 24.40
N GLU A 24 31.73 -31.39 25.53
CA GLU A 24 32.60 -30.72 26.51
C GLU A 24 33.82 -31.54 26.96
N LYS A 25 33.72 -32.87 26.91
CA LYS A 25 34.78 -33.82 27.22
C LYS A 25 34.92 -34.83 26.07
N LEU A 26 36.15 -35.01 25.61
CA LEU A 26 36.49 -35.92 24.51
C LEU A 26 37.72 -36.76 24.87
N THR A 27 37.66 -38.06 24.62
CA THR A 27 38.85 -38.92 24.76
C THR A 27 39.91 -38.46 23.76
N CYS A 28 41.16 -38.30 24.20
CA CYS A 28 42.25 -37.85 23.35
C CYS A 28 42.32 -38.70 22.06
N PRO A 29 42.17 -38.11 20.87
CA PRO A 29 42.08 -38.88 19.63
C PRO A 29 43.37 -39.64 19.29
N PHE A 30 44.52 -39.18 19.80
CA PHE A 30 45.82 -39.78 19.52
C PHE A 30 46.26 -40.82 20.54
N CYS A 31 46.26 -40.48 21.83
CA CYS A 31 46.76 -41.43 22.84
C CYS A 31 45.66 -42.32 23.43
N LYS A 32 44.38 -41.98 23.25
CA LYS A 32 43.19 -42.70 23.76
C LYS A 32 43.16 -42.97 25.28
N ASN A 33 44.13 -42.45 26.04
CA ASN A 33 44.38 -42.80 27.44
C ASN A 33 43.88 -41.75 28.45
N HIS A 34 43.41 -40.58 28.00
CA HIS A 34 42.87 -39.55 28.88
C HIS A 34 41.72 -38.80 28.21
N ILE A 35 40.91 -38.17 29.04
CA ILE A 35 39.82 -37.30 28.64
C ILE A 35 40.38 -35.87 28.61
N ILE A 36 40.16 -35.20 27.49
CA ILE A 36 40.50 -33.80 27.27
C ILE A 36 39.23 -33.00 27.47
N SER A 37 39.28 -31.95 28.30
CA SER A 37 38.21 -30.97 28.32
C SER A 37 38.41 -29.95 27.20
N ARG A 38 37.32 -29.53 26.56
CA ARG A 38 37.36 -28.49 25.52
C ARG A 38 37.93 -27.19 26.07
N GLU A 39 37.56 -26.82 27.28
CA GLU A 39 38.00 -25.59 27.95
C GLU A 39 39.52 -25.56 28.14
N GLU A 40 40.11 -26.63 28.66
CA GLU A 40 41.56 -26.73 28.85
C GLU A 40 42.33 -26.67 27.53
N CYS A 41 41.78 -27.27 26.47
CA CYS A 41 42.30 -27.13 25.10
C CYS A 41 42.23 -25.69 24.59
N LEU A 42 41.11 -25.00 24.80
CA LEU A 42 40.92 -23.62 24.35
C LEU A 42 41.84 -22.66 25.10
N THR A 43 41.97 -22.79 26.42
CA THR A 43 42.84 -21.96 27.25
C THR A 43 44.31 -22.15 26.87
N LYS A 44 44.75 -23.40 26.66
CA LYS A 44 46.14 -23.70 26.26
C LYS A 44 46.50 -23.16 24.87
N ASN A 45 45.51 -22.98 24.00
CA ASN A 45 45.69 -22.47 22.63
C ASN A 45 45.12 -21.06 22.43
N GLU A 46 44.78 -20.36 23.51
CA GLU A 46 44.05 -19.10 23.46
C GLU A 46 44.74 -18.05 22.58
N LEU A 47 46.07 -17.92 22.73
CA LEU A 47 46.89 -17.01 21.93
C LEU A 47 46.77 -17.32 20.42
N LEU A 48 46.96 -18.59 20.05
CA LEU A 48 46.91 -19.04 18.65
C LEU A 48 45.52 -18.82 18.03
N ILE A 49 44.47 -19.09 18.81
CA ILE A 49 43.07 -18.87 18.38
C ILE A 49 42.82 -17.37 18.17
N LYS A 50 43.27 -16.52 19.10
CA LYS A 50 43.16 -15.05 18.98
C LYS A 50 43.92 -14.52 17.77
N GLU A 51 45.12 -15.01 17.50
CA GLU A 51 45.92 -14.65 16.32
C GLU A 51 45.21 -15.03 15.01
N LYS A 52 44.69 -16.26 14.90
CA LYS A 52 43.96 -16.70 13.70
C LYS A 52 42.66 -15.92 13.50
N ASN A 53 41.95 -15.60 14.57
CA ASN A 53 40.77 -14.74 14.52
C ASN A 53 41.11 -13.32 14.07
N PHE A 54 42.21 -12.77 14.56
CA PHE A 54 42.69 -11.46 14.14
C PHE A 54 43.03 -11.45 12.66
N GLU A 55 43.79 -12.42 12.16
CA GLU A 55 44.14 -12.51 10.73
C GLU A 55 42.91 -12.66 9.83
N LEU A 56 41.91 -13.45 10.24
CA LEU A 56 40.66 -13.54 9.50
C LEU A 56 39.91 -12.20 9.47
N LYS A 57 39.78 -11.54 10.62
CA LYS A 57 39.14 -10.22 10.70
C LYS A 57 39.88 -9.18 9.85
N LYS A 58 41.21 -9.20 9.89
CA LYS A 58 42.08 -8.33 9.09
C LYS A 58 41.89 -8.57 7.60
N LYS A 59 41.87 -9.84 7.16
CA LYS A 59 41.61 -10.21 5.77
C LYS A 59 40.24 -9.69 5.31
N ASN A 60 39.19 -9.97 6.06
CA ASN A 60 37.84 -9.50 5.76
C ASN A 60 37.76 -7.97 5.70
N PHE A 61 38.47 -7.29 6.60
CA PHE A 61 38.53 -5.82 6.62
C PHE A 61 39.24 -5.25 5.39
N ILE A 62 40.33 -5.89 4.92
CA ILE A 62 41.03 -5.48 3.70
C ILE A 62 40.11 -5.65 2.48
N GLU A 63 39.45 -6.81 2.34
CA GLU A 63 38.49 -7.05 1.25
C GLU A 63 37.35 -6.02 1.26
N PHE A 64 36.85 -5.68 2.45
CA PHE A 64 35.83 -4.64 2.62
C PHE A 64 36.32 -3.25 2.18
N ILE A 65 37.56 -2.88 2.57
CA ILE A 65 38.17 -1.62 2.15
C ILE A 65 38.34 -1.56 0.63
N GLU A 66 38.75 -2.66 -0.02
CA GLU A 66 38.89 -2.70 -1.47
C GLU A 66 37.55 -2.49 -2.18
N GLY A 67 36.49 -3.15 -1.73
CA GLY A 67 35.13 -2.92 -2.24
C GLY A 67 34.65 -1.48 -2.00
N TYR A 68 34.96 -0.91 -0.83
CA TYR A 68 34.63 0.48 -0.52
C TYR A 68 35.39 1.46 -1.43
N ARG A 69 36.69 1.23 -1.67
CA ARG A 69 37.53 2.06 -2.56
C ARG A 69 37.04 2.04 -4.00
N MET A 70 36.62 0.88 -4.51
CA MET A 70 35.98 0.77 -5.83
C MET A 70 34.74 1.68 -5.93
N THR A 71 33.92 1.70 -4.87
CA THR A 71 32.74 2.57 -4.78
C THR A 71 33.13 4.05 -4.65
N ASN A 72 34.26 4.35 -3.99
CA ASN A 72 34.74 5.71 -3.75
C ASN A 72 35.35 6.39 -5.00
N ASN A 73 35.79 5.59 -5.97
CA ASN A 73 36.29 6.10 -7.25
C ASN A 73 35.17 6.73 -8.10
N ASP A 74 33.93 6.22 -7.98
CA ASP A 74 32.74 6.85 -8.56
C ASP A 74 31.46 6.56 -7.76
N PRO A 75 31.26 7.26 -6.62
CA PRO A 75 30.06 7.09 -5.79
C PRO A 75 28.79 7.49 -6.53
N LYS A 76 28.90 8.50 -7.41
CA LYS A 76 27.78 9.03 -8.18
C LYS A 76 27.31 8.01 -9.21
N GLY A 77 28.22 7.34 -9.91
CA GLY A 77 27.89 6.27 -10.84
C GLY A 77 27.30 5.04 -10.15
N CYS A 78 27.84 4.65 -8.99
CA CYS A 78 27.29 3.51 -8.23
C CYS A 78 25.86 3.77 -7.74
N ILE A 79 25.62 4.96 -7.16
CA ILE A 79 24.28 5.39 -6.74
C ILE A 79 23.37 5.53 -7.96
N GLY A 80 23.85 6.19 -9.01
CA GLY A 80 23.12 6.41 -10.26
C GLY A 80 22.64 5.11 -10.87
N LYS A 81 23.51 4.09 -10.98
CA LYS A 81 23.17 2.76 -11.50
C LYS A 81 22.07 2.08 -10.68
N THR A 82 22.08 2.24 -9.36
CA THR A 82 21.07 1.65 -8.48
C THR A 82 19.69 2.29 -8.71
N TYR A 83 19.63 3.63 -8.78
CA TYR A 83 18.37 4.33 -9.06
C TYR A 83 17.91 4.14 -10.50
N GLU A 84 18.83 4.02 -11.46
CA GLU A 84 18.49 3.73 -12.85
C GLU A 84 17.88 2.32 -12.98
N ASN A 85 18.40 1.34 -12.24
CA ASN A 85 17.77 0.03 -12.16
C ASN A 85 16.35 0.09 -11.58
N LEU A 86 16.13 0.91 -10.55
CA LEU A 86 14.79 1.11 -9.99
C LEU A 86 13.84 1.76 -11.00
N LYS A 87 14.28 2.81 -11.72
CA LYS A 87 13.50 3.43 -12.81
C LYS A 87 13.16 2.41 -13.90
N ASN A 88 14.11 1.57 -14.29
CA ASN A 88 13.89 0.52 -15.28
C ASN A 88 12.83 -0.48 -14.81
N GLN A 89 12.82 -0.84 -13.53
CA GLN A 89 11.76 -1.70 -12.97
C GLN A 89 10.39 -1.02 -13.01
N ILE A 90 10.30 0.26 -12.66
CA ILE A 90 9.07 1.07 -12.77
C ILE A 90 8.59 1.10 -14.23
N PHE A 91 9.50 1.33 -15.17
CA PHE A 91 9.19 1.34 -16.60
C PHE A 91 8.68 -0.03 -17.07
N GLN A 92 9.36 -1.13 -16.71
CA GLN A 92 8.90 -2.48 -17.03
C GLN A 92 7.53 -2.78 -16.43
N ARG A 93 7.25 -2.28 -15.21
CA ARG A 93 5.94 -2.42 -14.59
C ARG A 93 4.86 -1.68 -15.38
N ARG A 94 5.16 -0.47 -15.87
CA ARG A 94 4.27 0.31 -16.75
C ARG A 94 3.82 -0.47 -17.97
N GLU A 95 4.77 -1.01 -18.72
CA GLU A 95 4.48 -1.72 -19.96
C GLU A 95 3.68 -3.01 -19.68
N LYS A 96 3.99 -3.72 -18.59
CA LYS A 96 3.20 -4.89 -18.16
C LYS A 96 1.78 -4.53 -17.78
N VAL A 97 1.59 -3.45 -17.00
CA VAL A 97 0.25 -2.97 -16.61
C VAL A 97 -0.56 -2.61 -17.84
N LYS A 98 0.01 -1.84 -18.76
CA LYS A 98 -0.63 -1.43 -19.99
C LYS A 98 -1.15 -2.63 -20.77
N LEU A 99 -0.28 -3.62 -21.00
CA LEU A 99 -0.63 -4.85 -21.73
C LEU A 99 -1.74 -5.67 -21.04
N ILE A 100 -1.74 -5.73 -19.69
CA ILE A 100 -2.81 -6.41 -18.94
C ILE A 100 -4.15 -5.69 -19.10
N ILE A 101 -4.16 -4.35 -19.04
CA ILE A 101 -5.39 -3.58 -19.20
C ILE A 101 -5.92 -3.74 -20.63
N GLU A 102 -5.06 -3.60 -21.64
CA GLU A 102 -5.40 -3.79 -23.07
C GLU A 102 -6.05 -5.16 -23.29
N ASN A 103 -5.39 -6.24 -22.86
CA ASN A 103 -5.96 -7.59 -23.01
C ASN A 103 -7.30 -7.74 -22.30
N ARG A 104 -7.46 -7.19 -21.09
CA ARG A 104 -8.74 -7.27 -20.36
C ARG A 104 -9.86 -6.47 -21.03
N MET A 105 -9.53 -5.33 -21.64
CA MET A 105 -10.50 -4.55 -22.41
C MET A 105 -10.94 -5.33 -23.65
N ASP A 106 -9.99 -5.90 -24.39
CA ASP A 106 -10.29 -6.71 -25.57
C ASP A 106 -11.11 -7.96 -25.22
N ASP A 107 -10.71 -8.70 -24.18
CA ASP A 107 -11.46 -9.86 -23.69
C ASP A 107 -12.90 -9.48 -23.31
N TYR A 108 -13.09 -8.36 -22.61
CA TYR A 108 -14.41 -7.90 -22.22
C TYR A 108 -15.25 -7.47 -23.42
N TYR A 109 -14.64 -6.74 -24.37
CA TYR A 109 -15.28 -6.34 -25.62
C TYR A 109 -15.77 -7.55 -26.43
N GLU A 110 -14.92 -8.55 -26.63
CA GLU A 110 -15.28 -9.78 -27.35
C GLU A 110 -16.41 -10.54 -26.64
N ASN A 111 -16.38 -10.60 -25.30
CA ASN A 111 -17.47 -11.20 -24.52
C ASN A 111 -18.81 -10.46 -24.70
N LEU A 112 -18.81 -9.13 -24.83
CA LEU A 112 -20.02 -8.36 -25.11
C LEU A 112 -20.57 -8.67 -26.50
N LEU A 113 -19.69 -8.72 -27.52
CA LEU A 113 -20.10 -9.10 -28.87
C LEU A 113 -20.66 -10.52 -28.94
N GLU A 114 -20.04 -11.47 -28.23
CA GLU A 114 -20.52 -12.85 -28.20
C GLU A 114 -21.92 -12.96 -27.59
N ARG A 115 -22.24 -12.13 -26.58
CA ARG A 115 -23.60 -12.06 -26.02
C ARG A 115 -24.62 -11.56 -27.02
N ILE A 116 -24.29 -10.50 -27.77
CA ILE A 116 -25.15 -9.96 -28.84
C ILE A 116 -25.41 -11.03 -29.89
N GLU A 117 -24.37 -11.73 -30.37
CA GLU A 117 -24.53 -12.77 -31.39
C GLU A 117 -25.30 -13.99 -30.85
N LYS A 118 -25.12 -14.37 -29.58
CA LYS A 118 -25.91 -15.44 -28.95
C LYS A 118 -27.40 -15.11 -28.92
N GLU A 119 -27.76 -13.90 -28.49
CA GLU A 119 -29.16 -13.47 -28.44
C GLU A 119 -29.76 -13.35 -29.85
N LYS A 120 -29.04 -12.73 -30.79
CA LYS A 120 -29.45 -12.64 -32.20
C LYS A 120 -29.72 -14.03 -32.78
N LYS A 121 -28.85 -15.00 -32.50
CA LYS A 121 -29.04 -16.39 -32.91
C LYS A 121 -30.27 -17.01 -32.27
N GLN A 122 -30.50 -16.77 -30.97
CA GLN A 122 -31.68 -17.25 -30.27
C GLN A 122 -32.97 -16.66 -30.88
N LYS A 123 -33.04 -15.34 -31.07
CA LYS A 123 -34.18 -14.65 -31.70
C LYS A 123 -34.47 -15.18 -33.11
N LEU A 124 -33.43 -15.46 -33.89
CA LEU A 124 -33.59 -16.06 -35.22
C LEU A 124 -34.13 -17.50 -35.15
N ASN A 125 -33.66 -18.31 -34.21
CA ASN A 125 -34.16 -19.66 -34.01
C ASN A 125 -35.63 -19.64 -33.58
N ASP A 126 -35.98 -18.82 -32.58
CA ASP A 126 -37.36 -18.68 -32.10
C ASP A 126 -38.29 -18.25 -33.25
N PHE A 127 -37.85 -17.32 -34.10
CA PHE A 127 -38.60 -16.91 -35.29
C PHE A 127 -38.79 -18.02 -36.31
N ASN A 128 -37.74 -18.83 -36.57
CA ASN A 128 -37.84 -19.95 -37.50
C ASN A 128 -38.78 -21.04 -36.97
N ASP A 129 -38.76 -21.30 -35.66
CA ASP A 129 -39.67 -22.25 -35.01
C ASP A 129 -41.13 -21.77 -35.11
N ASP A 130 -41.39 -20.49 -34.84
CA ASP A 130 -42.70 -19.85 -35.03
C ASP A 130 -43.16 -19.96 -36.50
N LEU A 131 -42.25 -19.74 -37.46
CA LEU A 131 -42.53 -19.82 -38.90
C LEU A 131 -42.86 -21.26 -39.34
N GLU A 132 -42.12 -22.26 -38.86
CA GLU A 132 -42.37 -23.67 -39.17
C GLU A 132 -43.75 -24.11 -38.64
N GLN A 133 -44.11 -23.70 -37.42
CA GLN A 133 -45.43 -23.97 -36.85
C GLN A 133 -46.54 -23.31 -37.67
N THR A 134 -46.35 -22.06 -38.09
CA THR A 134 -47.29 -21.32 -38.94
C THR A 134 -47.51 -22.05 -40.28
N LEU A 135 -46.43 -22.46 -40.95
CA LEU A 135 -46.50 -23.18 -42.22
C LEU A 135 -47.15 -24.56 -42.07
N SER A 136 -46.90 -25.26 -40.95
CA SER A 136 -47.56 -26.53 -40.65
C SER A 136 -49.07 -26.34 -40.47
N LEU A 137 -49.50 -25.30 -39.75
CA LEU A 137 -50.92 -24.99 -39.59
C LEU A 137 -51.56 -24.62 -40.93
N GLU A 138 -50.89 -23.83 -41.77
CA GLU A 138 -51.37 -23.51 -43.12
C GLU A 138 -51.63 -24.77 -43.95
N GLN A 139 -50.71 -25.73 -43.91
CA GLN A 139 -50.87 -27.03 -44.57
C GLN A 139 -52.04 -27.84 -43.99
N ASP A 140 -52.18 -27.91 -42.66
CA ASP A 140 -53.30 -28.57 -41.99
C ASP A 140 -54.64 -27.98 -42.45
N LEU A 141 -54.74 -26.65 -42.51
CA LEU A 141 -55.94 -25.93 -42.91
C LEU A 141 -56.29 -26.17 -44.38
N ASN A 142 -55.29 -26.17 -45.27
CA ASN A 142 -55.49 -26.47 -46.69
C ASN A 142 -55.98 -27.91 -46.95
N ASN A 143 -55.60 -28.85 -46.08
CA ASN A 143 -56.01 -30.25 -46.17
C ASN A 143 -57.31 -30.56 -45.39
N LEU A 144 -57.89 -29.60 -44.68
CA LEU A 144 -59.03 -29.80 -43.80
C LEU A 144 -60.33 -30.02 -44.60
N ILE A 145 -60.91 -31.23 -44.49
CA ILE A 145 -62.21 -31.58 -45.11
C ILE A 145 -63.24 -31.86 -44.01
N ILE A 146 -64.00 -30.85 -43.62
CA ILE A 146 -65.00 -30.93 -42.53
C ILE A 146 -66.23 -31.76 -42.93
N ASN A 147 -66.56 -31.81 -44.22
CA ASN A 147 -67.79 -32.43 -44.72
C ASN A 147 -67.88 -33.95 -44.48
N ASN A 148 -66.75 -34.63 -44.26
CA ASN A 148 -66.69 -36.10 -44.12
C ASN A 148 -67.03 -36.61 -42.71
N VAL A 149 -67.22 -35.74 -41.72
CA VAL A 149 -67.61 -36.12 -40.34
C VAL A 149 -69.13 -36.22 -40.23
N THR A 150 -69.66 -37.36 -39.80
CA THR A 150 -71.12 -37.60 -39.75
C THR A 150 -71.82 -37.00 -38.54
N ASP A 151 -71.11 -36.84 -37.41
CA ASP A 151 -71.66 -36.25 -36.19
C ASP A 151 -71.47 -34.72 -36.14
N LEU A 152 -72.53 -34.01 -35.76
CA LEU A 152 -72.58 -32.55 -35.78
C LEU A 152 -71.76 -31.94 -34.64
N ASN A 153 -71.76 -32.58 -33.46
CA ASN A 153 -70.96 -32.12 -32.32
C ASN A 153 -69.46 -32.27 -32.60
N SER A 154 -69.05 -33.40 -33.18
CA SER A 154 -67.66 -33.63 -33.61
C SER A 154 -67.18 -32.59 -34.63
N LYS A 155 -68.06 -32.13 -35.53
CA LYS A 155 -67.75 -31.05 -36.49
C LYS A 155 -67.49 -29.72 -35.77
N ILE A 156 -68.34 -29.37 -34.81
CA ILE A 156 -68.19 -28.13 -34.02
C ILE A 156 -66.87 -28.17 -33.25
N GLU A 157 -66.56 -29.27 -32.57
CA GLU A 157 -65.33 -29.42 -31.78
C GLU A 157 -64.06 -29.27 -32.65
N ILE A 158 -64.06 -29.84 -33.87
CA ILE A 158 -62.95 -29.66 -34.81
C ILE A 158 -62.79 -28.19 -35.21
N ILE A 159 -63.90 -27.52 -35.54
CA ILE A 159 -63.89 -26.10 -35.94
C ILE A 159 -63.35 -25.24 -34.79
N ASP A 160 -63.88 -25.41 -33.57
CA ASP A 160 -63.47 -24.63 -32.41
C ASP A 160 -61.97 -24.80 -32.11
N ASN A 161 -61.44 -26.02 -32.20
CA ASN A 161 -60.02 -26.28 -32.02
C ASN A 161 -59.13 -25.57 -33.07
N TYR A 162 -59.54 -25.60 -34.35
CA TYR A 162 -58.80 -24.87 -35.40
C TYR A 162 -58.92 -23.36 -35.25
N CYS A 163 -60.08 -22.83 -34.85
CA CYS A 163 -60.25 -21.42 -34.52
C CYS A 163 -59.29 -21.00 -33.39
N ASP A 164 -59.23 -21.77 -32.29
CA ASP A 164 -58.30 -21.50 -31.17
C ASP A 164 -56.83 -21.52 -31.62
N ARG A 165 -56.45 -22.44 -32.51
CA ARG A 165 -55.09 -22.51 -33.08
C ARG A 165 -54.79 -21.30 -33.97
N ILE A 166 -55.72 -20.93 -34.86
CA ILE A 166 -55.59 -19.77 -35.74
C ILE A 166 -55.45 -18.49 -34.92
N ASP A 167 -56.28 -18.31 -33.89
CA ASP A 167 -56.24 -17.10 -33.06
C ASP A 167 -54.91 -16.95 -32.32
N LYS A 168 -54.32 -18.07 -31.85
CA LYS A 168 -52.97 -18.07 -31.25
C LYS A 168 -51.90 -17.64 -32.25
N GLU A 169 -51.90 -18.18 -33.46
CA GLU A 169 -50.91 -17.80 -34.48
C GLU A 169 -51.08 -16.35 -34.94
N ILE A 170 -52.33 -15.88 -35.08
CA ILE A 170 -52.61 -14.47 -35.38
C ILE A 170 -52.04 -13.55 -34.29
N GLN A 171 -52.14 -13.92 -33.00
CA GLN A 171 -51.52 -13.16 -31.92
C GLN A 171 -49.99 -13.14 -32.02
N ILE A 172 -49.36 -14.26 -32.38
CA ILE A 172 -47.91 -14.35 -32.59
C ILE A 172 -47.47 -13.45 -33.75
N LEU A 173 -48.17 -13.52 -34.89
CA LEU A 173 -47.87 -12.72 -36.09
C LEU A 173 -48.13 -11.23 -35.91
N ASN A 174 -49.14 -10.86 -35.12
CA ASN A 174 -49.47 -9.46 -34.82
C ASN A 174 -48.56 -8.83 -33.76
N SER A 175 -47.73 -9.61 -33.06
CA SER A 175 -46.72 -9.03 -32.17
C SER A 175 -45.65 -8.33 -33.02
N GLU A 176 -45.71 -6.99 -33.06
CA GLU A 176 -44.85 -6.15 -33.91
C GLU A 176 -43.37 -6.57 -33.84
N ASN A 177 -42.79 -6.86 -35.01
CA ASN A 177 -41.36 -7.01 -35.29
C ASN A 177 -40.48 -7.48 -34.11
N LYS A 178 -40.77 -8.67 -33.55
CA LYS A 178 -39.87 -9.39 -32.60
C LYS A 178 -38.40 -9.32 -33.03
N LEU A 179 -38.15 -9.39 -34.34
CA LEU A 179 -36.82 -9.34 -34.96
C LEU A 179 -36.12 -7.96 -34.90
N ASN A 180 -36.87 -6.87 -34.86
CA ASN A 180 -36.30 -5.51 -34.85
C ASN A 180 -36.18 -4.93 -33.44
N SER A 181 -36.70 -5.63 -32.43
CA SER A 181 -36.57 -5.24 -31.02
C SER A 181 -35.25 -5.74 -30.43
N ASN A 182 -34.47 -4.84 -29.84
CA ASN A 182 -33.31 -5.17 -29.02
C ASN A 182 -33.63 -4.81 -27.57
N ASP A 183 -33.52 -5.79 -26.68
CA ASP A 183 -33.76 -5.61 -25.24
C ASP A 183 -32.53 -5.06 -24.52
N TRP A 184 -31.38 -5.01 -25.20
CA TRP A 184 -30.13 -4.55 -24.63
C TRP A 184 -29.90 -3.06 -24.86
N ILE A 185 -29.57 -2.39 -23.78
CA ILE A 185 -29.08 -1.01 -23.76
C ILE A 185 -27.62 -1.06 -23.32
N PHE A 186 -26.73 -0.49 -24.13
CA PHE A 186 -25.34 -0.30 -23.73
C PHE A 186 -25.26 0.89 -22.78
N ASN A 187 -24.88 0.61 -21.53
CA ASN A 187 -24.64 1.63 -20.53
C ASN A 187 -23.13 1.81 -20.38
N GLU A 188 -22.66 3.05 -20.55
CA GLU A 188 -21.25 3.38 -20.37
C GLU A 188 -20.82 3.12 -18.92
N GLY A 189 -19.60 2.61 -18.76
CA GLY A 189 -19.00 2.37 -17.45
C GLY A 189 -18.49 3.66 -16.78
N ASP A 190 -17.95 3.51 -15.58
CA ASP A 190 -17.24 4.60 -14.87
C ASP A 190 -15.77 4.65 -15.29
N ASP A 191 -15.19 5.85 -15.33
CA ASP A 191 -13.78 6.12 -15.66
C ASP A 191 -12.83 5.89 -14.47
N ASN A 192 -13.37 5.57 -13.29
CA ASN A 192 -12.58 5.39 -12.07
C ASN A 192 -11.77 4.08 -12.08
N ILE A 193 -10.49 4.16 -12.46
CA ILE A 193 -9.51 3.08 -12.32
C ILE A 193 -8.47 3.47 -11.27
N GLU A 194 -8.37 2.68 -10.19
CA GLU A 194 -7.35 2.85 -9.15
C GLU A 194 -5.97 2.37 -9.64
N ILE A 195 -5.22 3.28 -10.26
CA ILE A 195 -3.91 2.99 -10.85
C ILE A 195 -2.88 2.59 -9.79
N GLU A 196 -2.92 3.14 -8.58
CA GLU A 196 -1.95 2.86 -7.51
C GLU A 196 -1.94 1.38 -7.14
N ASN A 197 -3.13 0.78 -7.02
CA ASN A 197 -3.30 -0.63 -6.69
C ASN A 197 -2.81 -1.54 -7.81
N LEU A 198 -2.98 -1.10 -9.05
CA LEU A 198 -2.58 -1.87 -10.22
C LEU A 198 -1.08 -1.73 -10.49
N PHE A 199 -0.48 -0.58 -10.20
CA PHE A 199 0.91 -0.30 -10.51
C PHE A 199 1.86 -0.72 -9.38
N GLY A 200 1.48 -0.46 -8.12
CA GLY A 200 2.29 -0.69 -6.92
C GLY A 200 2.97 0.58 -6.41
N ASN A 201 3.61 0.47 -5.23
CA ASN A 201 4.19 1.59 -4.50
C ASN A 201 5.69 1.43 -4.28
N LEU A 202 6.40 2.56 -4.15
CA LEU A 202 7.80 2.57 -3.73
C LEU A 202 7.87 2.70 -2.21
N GLU A 203 8.45 1.70 -1.56
CA GLU A 203 8.74 1.73 -0.13
C GLU A 203 10.23 1.94 0.11
N CYS A 204 10.56 2.89 0.99
CA CYS A 204 11.94 3.08 1.41
C CYS A 204 12.28 2.03 2.48
N LYS A 205 13.12 1.05 2.12
CA LYS A 205 13.75 0.11 3.07
C LYS A 205 14.84 0.84 3.89
N GLY A 206 14.39 1.76 4.73
CA GLY A 206 15.22 2.60 5.60
C GLY A 206 14.44 3.15 6.79
N THR A 207 13.11 3.06 6.77
CA THR A 207 12.24 3.31 7.93
C THR A 207 11.70 1.98 8.46
N THR A 208 12.57 0.98 8.67
CA THR A 208 12.37 0.20 9.89
C THR A 208 12.64 1.17 11.03
N ASP A 209 11.62 1.42 11.83
CA ASP A 209 11.63 2.10 13.12
C ASP A 209 12.71 1.51 14.05
N GLN A 210 13.99 1.77 13.77
CA GLN A 210 15.05 1.67 14.75
C GLN A 210 15.03 2.98 15.54
N ASN A 211 14.10 3.08 16.50
CA ASN A 211 14.13 4.00 17.64
C ASN A 211 14.63 5.44 17.35
N ILE A 212 14.15 6.08 16.29
CA ILE A 212 13.91 7.52 16.41
C ILE A 212 12.52 7.55 17.04
N GLU A 213 12.44 7.88 18.34
CA GLU A 213 11.17 8.30 18.94
C GLU A 213 10.51 9.20 17.91
N LYS A 214 9.36 8.77 17.35
CA LYS A 214 8.42 9.70 16.70
C LYS A 214 8.42 10.90 17.61
N GLU A 215 8.90 12.06 17.14
CA GLU A 215 8.81 13.28 17.92
C GLU A 215 7.35 13.36 18.32
N LYS A 216 7.07 13.04 19.59
CA LYS A 216 5.72 13.13 20.12
C LYS A 216 5.40 14.60 19.95
N LYS A 217 4.51 14.89 19.00
CA LYS A 217 3.97 16.24 18.87
C LYS A 217 3.10 16.43 20.11
N TYR A 218 3.38 17.50 20.84
CA TYR A 218 2.60 17.89 22.00
C TYR A 218 1.87 19.17 21.61
N ASP A 219 0.55 19.08 21.57
CA ASP A 219 -0.31 20.22 21.29
C ASP A 219 -0.75 20.83 22.63
N PHE A 220 -0.58 22.14 22.77
CA PHE A 220 -0.98 22.90 23.95
C PHE A 220 -2.03 23.93 23.56
N ILE A 221 -3.12 24.00 24.31
CA ILE A 221 -4.22 24.93 24.10
C ILE A 221 -4.25 25.92 25.27
N LEU A 222 -4.02 27.19 24.98
CA LEU A 222 -4.20 28.30 25.92
C LEU A 222 -5.51 29.03 25.61
N THR A 223 -6.45 29.02 26.55
CA THR A 223 -7.71 29.77 26.46
C THR A 223 -7.61 31.02 27.31
N ILE A 224 -7.78 32.20 26.70
CA ILE A 224 -7.82 33.48 27.42
C ILE A 224 -9.26 33.96 27.50
N ASP A 225 -9.86 33.79 28.67
CA ASP A 225 -11.19 34.32 28.93
C ASP A 225 -11.18 35.84 29.00
N LYS A 226 -12.21 36.48 28.44
CA LYS A 226 -12.38 37.94 28.43
C LYS A 226 -11.17 38.68 27.83
N PHE A 227 -10.69 38.21 26.68
CA PHE A 227 -9.59 38.83 25.92
C PHE A 227 -9.76 40.34 25.67
N SER A 228 -11.00 40.85 25.59
CA SER A 228 -11.28 42.29 25.48
C SER A 228 -10.74 43.11 26.66
N CYS A 229 -10.66 42.54 27.85
CA CYS A 229 -10.07 43.20 29.02
C CYS A 229 -8.55 43.34 28.88
N PHE A 230 -7.89 42.43 28.15
CA PHE A 230 -6.43 42.43 27.98
C PHE A 230 -5.93 43.59 27.10
N LYS A 231 -6.77 44.10 26.18
CA LYS A 231 -6.42 45.22 25.29
C LYS A 231 -6.12 46.53 26.03
N ASN A 232 -6.66 46.70 27.24
CA ASN A 232 -6.64 47.96 27.97
C ASN A 232 -5.51 48.07 29.02
N PHE A 233 -4.75 47.00 29.27
CA PHE A 233 -3.65 47.01 30.24
C PHE A 233 -2.30 47.12 29.54
N GLU A 234 -1.71 48.31 29.58
CA GLU A 234 -0.31 48.51 29.17
C GLU A 234 0.61 47.59 29.98
N ASN A 235 1.46 46.83 29.29
CA ASN A 235 2.42 45.88 29.87
C ASN A 235 1.85 44.69 30.64
N SER A 236 0.58 44.32 30.42
CA SER A 236 0.06 43.06 30.98
C SER A 236 0.66 41.83 30.29
N GLU A 237 1.10 40.88 31.12
CA GLU A 237 1.54 39.54 30.70
C GLU A 237 0.56 38.52 31.27
N ILE A 238 -0.02 37.68 30.41
CA ILE A 238 -0.80 36.51 30.81
C ILE A 238 0.11 35.30 30.72
N LYS A 239 0.15 34.50 31.78
CA LYS A 239 0.89 33.23 31.81
C LYS A 239 -0.08 32.06 31.90
N SER A 240 0.19 31.02 31.13
CA SER A 240 -0.47 29.72 31.28
C SER A 240 -0.03 29.04 32.58
N ASN A 241 -0.78 28.02 33.00
CA ASN A 241 -0.29 27.12 34.04
C ASN A 241 0.98 26.40 33.56
N ILE A 242 1.92 26.18 34.47
CA ILE A 242 3.15 25.42 34.18
C ILE A 242 2.76 23.99 33.81
N PHE A 243 3.35 23.49 32.72
CA PHE A 243 3.16 22.11 32.28
C PHE A 243 4.50 21.39 32.10
N ASN A 244 4.50 20.09 32.37
CA ASN A 244 5.72 19.28 32.35
C ASN A 244 5.85 18.54 31.03
N LEU A 245 6.99 18.74 30.36
CA LEU A 245 7.33 18.05 29.12
C LEU A 245 8.74 17.49 29.17
N LYS A 246 8.86 16.15 29.07
CA LYS A 246 10.15 15.43 29.15
C LYS A 246 11.00 15.87 30.37
N ASN A 247 10.37 15.98 31.54
CA ASN A 247 10.97 16.39 32.82
C ASN A 247 11.44 17.86 32.89
N LEU A 248 10.97 18.71 31.97
CA LEU A 248 11.18 20.14 32.00
C LEU A 248 9.85 20.84 32.26
N GLU A 249 9.87 21.91 33.06
CA GLU A 249 8.71 22.78 33.28
C GLU A 249 8.64 23.82 32.17
N TRP A 250 7.48 23.97 31.56
CA TRP A 250 7.23 24.92 30.49
C TRP A 250 6.04 25.80 30.84
N GLU A 251 6.09 27.06 30.40
CA GLU A 251 4.96 27.98 30.44
C GLU A 251 4.85 28.71 29.10
N ILE A 252 3.63 28.90 28.63
CA ILE A 252 3.32 29.86 27.58
C ILE A 252 3.02 31.20 28.26
N SER A 253 3.62 32.28 27.76
CA SER A 253 3.25 33.64 28.14
C SER A 253 2.82 34.47 26.93
N VAL A 254 1.87 35.37 27.16
CA VAL A 254 1.28 36.23 26.15
C VAL A 254 1.41 37.66 26.66
N LYS A 255 2.06 38.52 25.88
CA LYS A 255 2.33 39.91 26.26
C LYS A 255 1.95 40.86 25.15
N MET A 256 1.28 41.96 25.51
CA MET A 256 1.08 43.07 24.58
C MET A 256 2.37 43.90 24.53
N ASN A 257 2.97 43.97 23.35
CA ASN A 257 4.14 44.79 23.08
C ASN A 257 3.71 46.03 22.30
N GLU A 258 4.15 47.21 22.73
CA GLU A 258 3.96 48.45 21.98
C GLU A 258 5.31 48.87 21.39
N ASN A 259 5.37 49.05 20.08
CA ASN A 259 6.59 49.52 19.44
C ASN A 259 6.74 51.04 19.58
N THR A 260 7.88 51.58 19.17
CA THR A 260 8.17 53.03 19.21
C THR A 260 7.25 53.89 18.33
N LEU A 261 6.40 53.26 17.51
CA LEU A 261 5.39 53.89 16.65
C LEU A 261 3.96 53.74 17.22
N ASN A 262 3.81 53.34 18.48
CA ASN A 262 2.54 53.05 19.17
C ASN A 262 1.70 51.95 18.50
N GLU A 263 2.32 51.07 17.71
CA GLU A 263 1.64 49.88 17.20
C GLU A 263 1.68 48.78 18.26
N LYS A 264 0.49 48.34 18.70
CA LYS A 264 0.32 47.25 19.65
C LYS A 264 0.34 45.91 18.92
N THR A 265 1.22 45.02 19.35
CA THR A 265 1.40 43.66 18.85
C THR A 265 1.26 42.66 19.98
N LEU A 266 0.70 41.50 19.68
CA LEU A 266 0.56 40.42 20.65
C LEU A 266 1.73 39.45 20.46
N GLY A 267 2.61 39.38 21.45
CA GLY A 267 3.71 38.43 21.48
C GLY A 267 3.30 37.17 22.21
N PHE A 268 3.56 36.01 21.60
CA PHE A 268 3.48 34.71 22.25
C PHE A 268 4.89 34.21 22.52
N TYR A 269 5.12 33.76 23.74
CA TYR A 269 6.41 33.28 24.21
C TYR A 269 6.22 31.91 24.81
N LEU A 270 7.15 31.01 24.53
CA LEU A 270 7.26 29.74 25.20
C LEU A 270 8.53 29.77 26.04
N ALA A 271 8.38 29.65 27.35
CA ALA A 271 9.47 29.64 28.31
C ALA A 271 9.66 28.23 28.89
N CYS A 272 10.91 27.83 29.02
CA CYS A 272 11.31 26.61 29.73
C CYS A 272 11.98 27.01 31.04
N ASN A 273 11.35 26.63 32.15
CA ASN A 273 11.88 26.83 33.49
C ASN A 273 12.82 25.65 33.81
N VAL A 274 14.07 25.78 33.40
CA VAL A 274 15.13 24.88 33.86
C VAL A 274 15.51 25.33 35.26
N SER A 275 15.48 24.44 36.25
CA SER A 275 15.90 24.70 37.64
C SER A 275 17.40 25.07 37.80
N LEU A 276 18.07 25.43 36.70
CA LEU A 276 19.42 25.97 36.60
C LEU A 276 19.41 27.17 35.62
N SER A 277 18.92 28.31 36.11
CA SER A 277 19.30 29.69 35.73
C SER A 277 19.42 30.08 34.24
N THR A 278 18.69 29.46 33.30
CA THR A 278 18.74 29.87 31.88
C THR A 278 17.36 29.85 31.24
N VAL A 279 16.81 31.02 30.93
CA VAL A 279 15.56 31.18 30.16
C VAL A 279 15.91 31.18 28.67
N LEU A 280 15.44 30.18 27.92
CA LEU A 280 15.41 30.21 26.47
C LEU A 280 14.04 30.76 26.02
N MET A 281 14.01 31.97 25.46
CA MET A 281 12.81 32.54 24.84
C MET A 281 12.81 32.27 23.33
N VAL A 282 11.78 31.62 22.83
CA VAL A 282 11.47 31.60 21.38
C VAL A 282 10.43 32.69 21.11
N TYR A 283 10.77 33.68 20.28
CA TYR A 283 9.91 34.82 19.95
C TYR A 283 9.31 34.65 18.55
N GLN A 284 7.99 34.78 18.43
CA GLN A 284 7.31 34.91 17.14
C GLN A 284 6.29 36.06 17.20
N PRO A 285 6.56 37.22 16.58
CA PRO A 285 5.62 38.35 16.60
C PRO A 285 4.46 38.13 15.63
N MET A 286 3.22 38.40 16.08
CA MET A 286 2.05 38.53 15.20
C MET A 286 1.52 39.98 15.23
N SER A 287 1.31 40.55 14.05
CA SER A 287 0.74 41.90 13.88
C SER A 287 -0.79 41.86 13.96
N MET A 288 -1.39 42.70 14.79
CA MET A 288 -2.83 42.69 15.12
C MET A 288 -3.73 43.42 14.11
N ARG A 289 -3.27 43.79 12.92
CA ARG A 289 -4.04 44.68 12.03
C ARG A 289 -5.38 44.14 11.51
N ASN A 290 -5.69 42.86 11.60
CA ASN A 290 -6.99 42.31 11.16
C ASN A 290 -7.34 41.01 11.91
N LEU A 291 -7.93 41.08 13.11
CA LEU A 291 -8.29 39.89 13.90
C LEU A 291 -9.79 39.61 14.01
N ASP A 292 -10.64 40.41 13.37
CA ASP A 292 -12.10 40.21 13.46
C ASP A 292 -12.61 39.05 12.60
N TYR A 293 -11.81 38.51 11.68
CA TYR A 293 -12.12 37.30 10.90
C TYR A 293 -10.84 36.52 10.55
N TYR A 294 -10.35 35.68 11.45
CA TYR A 294 -9.39 34.64 11.09
C TYR A 294 -9.82 33.28 11.65
N ILE A 295 -10.35 32.46 10.74
CA ILE A 295 -10.37 31.00 10.87
C ILE A 295 -8.99 30.53 10.39
N PHE A 296 -8.25 29.81 11.23
CA PHE A 296 -6.91 29.30 10.91
C PHE A 296 -6.91 28.53 9.58
N PRO A 297 -6.04 28.87 8.61
CA PRO A 297 -5.69 27.92 7.56
C PRO A 297 -4.87 26.79 8.19
N LYS A 298 -5.28 25.54 7.89
CA LYS A 298 -4.49 24.34 8.17
C LYS A 298 -3.11 24.51 7.51
N GLU A 299 -2.08 24.40 8.33
CA GLU A 299 -0.66 24.36 7.97
C GLU A 299 0.02 25.70 7.65
N GLN A 300 0.77 26.21 8.63
CA GLN A 300 1.96 27.02 8.37
C GLN A 300 3.19 26.21 8.80
N LYS A 301 4.06 25.90 7.83
CA LYS A 301 5.37 25.29 8.07
C LYS A 301 6.32 26.33 8.62
N ILE A 302 6.81 26.10 9.84
CA ILE A 302 7.97 26.82 10.38
C ILE A 302 9.22 26.05 9.94
N SER A 303 9.99 26.61 9.01
CA SER A 303 11.36 26.16 8.73
C SER A 303 12.33 26.93 9.61
N ARG A 304 13.24 26.21 10.28
CA ARG A 304 14.41 26.82 10.92
C ARG A 304 15.25 27.53 9.87
N VAL A 305 15.49 28.82 10.09
CA VAL A 305 16.67 29.51 9.55
C VAL A 305 17.88 29.00 10.33
N LYS A 306 18.93 28.60 9.61
CA LYS A 306 20.21 28.17 10.20
C LYS A 306 20.90 29.31 10.92
#